data_AF-A0A0S4U7N9-F1
#
_entry.id   AF-A0A0S4U7N9-F1
#
_cell.length_a   1.000
_cell.length_b   1.000
_cell.length_c   1.000
_cell.angle_alpha   90.00
_cell.angle_beta   90.00
_cell.angle_gamma   90.00
#
_symmetry.space_group_name_H-M   'P 1'
#
loop_
_entity.id
_entity.type
_entity.pdbx_description
1 polymer ?
#
loop_
_entity_poly.entity_id
_entity_poly.type
_entity_poly.pdbx_seq_one_letter_code
_entity_poly.pdbx_strand_id
1 'polypeptide(L)'
;MDKTGWRTYCFGRYLVELPPEAKVRSAYKMWGIEIESVPAETPATLKARIDKREGELKASRHESGESMFVRRVDYGNGSVSLLSWNSPRRKILMSEESYFVATNPWRVFRYNGEISASRQDHAVSLIGALATNIRARSDKEIPSGPGFCIDEGFVAGGEYRTEEVQVGITFPQHPNALITIDASTGAEQDRLLERVDKFFATAVAGQLSGLKILRKRQRNVGPIEAEEYATAASGNGQRVYAFAWESQGKDKSLSEQNIVAALKVLEQSVITEHTPYRPAFKSDEEALQLWDAIIDSIRLRPGAV
;
A
#
# COMPACT_ATOMS: atom_id res chain seq x y z
N MET A 1 -8.65 25.30 5.79
CA MET A 1 -8.34 24.49 6.98
C MET A 1 -6.97 24.88 7.48
N ASP A 2 -6.78 25.04 8.78
CA ASP A 2 -5.45 25.25 9.37
C ASP A 2 -4.64 23.95 9.24
N LYS A 3 -3.46 24.03 8.59
CA LYS A 3 -2.54 22.90 8.40
C LYS A 3 -1.37 22.93 9.39
N THR A 4 -1.43 23.76 10.42
CA THR A 4 -0.40 23.82 11.46
C THR A 4 -0.17 22.43 12.06
N GLY A 5 1.09 21.98 12.04
CA GLY A 5 1.49 20.67 12.58
C GLY A 5 1.24 19.48 11.65
N TRP A 6 0.68 19.69 10.44
CA TRP A 6 0.59 18.62 9.45
C TRP A 6 1.97 18.14 9.04
N ARG A 7 2.06 16.85 8.69
CA ARG A 7 3.30 16.20 8.30
C ARG A 7 3.19 15.64 6.90
N THR A 8 4.26 15.79 6.13
CA THR A 8 4.42 15.13 4.83
C THR A 8 4.90 13.69 5.02
N TYR A 9 4.19 12.75 4.38
CA TYR A 9 4.51 11.34 4.30
C TYR A 9 4.98 10.99 2.89
N CYS A 10 5.84 9.98 2.78
CA CYS A 10 6.27 9.41 1.50
C CYS A 10 5.73 7.98 1.37
N PHE A 11 4.83 7.76 0.42
CA PHE A 11 4.19 6.49 0.13
C PHE A 11 4.48 6.11 -1.32
N GLY A 12 5.27 5.05 -1.54
CA GLY A 12 5.73 4.69 -2.86
C GLY A 12 6.46 5.85 -3.55
N ARG A 13 5.91 6.35 -4.65
CA ARG A 13 6.46 7.49 -5.41
C ARG A 13 5.85 8.85 -5.01
N TYR A 14 4.82 8.87 -4.16
CA TYR A 14 4.02 10.06 -3.87
C TYR A 14 4.31 10.64 -2.48
N LEU A 15 4.01 11.92 -2.34
CA LEU A 15 3.93 12.64 -1.08
C LEU A 15 2.49 13.01 -0.77
N VAL A 16 2.13 12.90 0.50
CA VAL A 16 0.80 13.29 1.03
C VAL A 16 1.00 13.98 2.36
N GLU A 17 0.24 15.04 2.64
CA GLU A 17 0.24 15.70 3.94
C GLU A 17 -0.96 15.24 4.76
N LEU A 18 -0.70 14.87 6.01
CA LEU A 18 -1.74 14.42 6.94
C LEU A 18 -1.68 15.20 8.27
N PRO A 19 -2.83 15.40 8.93
CA PRO A 19 -2.89 15.90 10.30
C PRO A 19 -2.02 15.10 11.28
N PRO A 20 -1.48 15.74 12.34
CA PRO A 20 -0.57 15.08 13.29
C PRO A 20 -1.20 13.91 14.06
N GLU A 21 -2.51 13.90 14.22
CA GLU A 21 -3.27 12.85 14.89
C GLU A 21 -3.67 11.67 13.99
N ALA A 22 -3.31 11.72 12.71
CA ALA A 22 -3.57 10.65 11.75
C ALA A 22 -2.85 9.35 12.15
N LYS A 23 -3.58 8.23 12.15
CA LYS A 23 -3.03 6.89 12.31
C LYS A 23 -2.96 6.23 10.94
N VAL A 24 -1.74 5.96 10.49
CA VAL A 24 -1.43 5.43 9.17
C VAL A 24 -1.07 3.95 9.28
N ARG A 25 -1.57 3.16 8.33
CA ARG A 25 -1.11 1.81 8.02
C ARG A 25 -0.86 1.71 6.53
N SER A 26 0.16 0.97 6.15
CA SER A 26 0.57 0.85 4.75
C SER A 26 0.97 -0.57 4.41
N ALA A 27 0.74 -0.94 3.15
CA ALA A 27 1.26 -2.16 2.53
C ALA A 27 1.91 -1.78 1.21
N TYR A 28 3.01 -2.44 0.88
CA TYR A 28 3.82 -2.14 -0.29
C TYR A 28 4.09 -3.43 -1.04
N LYS A 29 3.97 -3.41 -2.37
CA LYS A 29 4.29 -4.56 -3.21
C LYS A 29 5.25 -4.19 -4.32
N MET A 30 6.14 -5.13 -4.63
CA MET A 30 6.96 -5.12 -5.85
C MET A 30 6.81 -6.46 -6.55
N TRP A 31 6.51 -6.43 -7.84
CA TRP A 31 6.15 -7.61 -8.62
C TRP A 31 4.94 -8.37 -8.04
N GLY A 32 4.01 -7.63 -7.42
CA GLY A 32 2.82 -8.20 -6.77
C GLY A 32 3.09 -8.91 -5.44
N ILE A 33 4.34 -8.94 -4.98
CA ILE A 33 4.73 -9.55 -3.71
C ILE A 33 4.98 -8.45 -2.68
N GLU A 34 4.47 -8.65 -1.48
CA GLU A 34 4.60 -7.69 -0.38
C GLU A 34 6.06 -7.55 0.09
N ILE A 35 6.47 -6.31 0.33
CA ILE A 35 7.71 -5.95 1.01
C ILE A 35 7.37 -5.16 2.26
N GLU A 36 7.86 -5.61 3.41
CA GLU A 36 7.52 -5.00 4.71
C GLU A 36 8.75 -4.86 5.60
N SER A 37 8.79 -3.83 6.44
CA SER A 37 9.77 -3.75 7.53
C SER A 37 9.43 -4.78 8.60
N VAL A 38 10.44 -5.47 9.12
CA VAL A 38 10.31 -6.40 10.24
C VAL A 38 10.73 -5.66 11.52
N PRO A 39 9.77 -5.16 12.33
CA PRO A 39 10.10 -4.36 13.50
C PRO A 39 10.82 -5.18 14.57
N ALA A 40 11.69 -4.51 15.33
CA ALA A 40 12.42 -5.07 16.47
C ALA A 40 13.31 -6.30 16.15
N GLU A 41 13.65 -6.53 14.88
CA GLU A 41 14.58 -7.59 14.49
C GLU A 41 16.04 -7.15 14.70
N THR A 42 16.84 -7.98 15.36
CA THR A 42 18.27 -7.77 15.58
C THR A 42 19.11 -8.68 14.68
N PRO A 43 20.42 -8.42 14.49
CA PRO A 43 21.27 -9.34 13.72
C PRO A 43 21.25 -10.77 14.24
N ALA A 44 21.27 -10.95 15.56
CA ALA A 44 21.28 -12.28 16.19
C ALA A 44 19.93 -13.00 16.04
N THR A 45 18.82 -12.30 16.26
CA THR A 45 17.47 -12.89 16.13
C THR A 45 17.15 -13.20 14.67
N LEU A 46 17.57 -12.36 13.72
CA LEU A 46 17.42 -12.62 12.29
C LEU A 46 18.19 -13.86 11.88
N LYS A 47 19.47 -13.94 12.26
CA LYS A 47 20.32 -15.10 11.95
C LYS A 47 19.72 -16.38 12.52
N ALA A 48 19.30 -16.38 13.79
CA ALA A 48 18.68 -17.54 14.41
C ALA A 48 17.39 -17.96 13.69
N ARG A 49 16.56 -17.00 13.26
CA ARG A 49 15.34 -17.26 12.48
C ARG A 49 15.64 -17.94 11.15
N ILE A 50 16.57 -17.37 10.38
CA ILE A 50 16.96 -17.91 9.06
C ILE A 50 17.56 -19.31 9.21
N ASP A 51 18.51 -19.49 10.14
CA ASP A 51 19.20 -20.78 10.31
C ASP A 51 18.23 -21.86 10.82
N LYS A 52 17.31 -21.53 11.72
CA LYS A 52 16.24 -22.44 12.16
C LYS A 52 15.36 -22.85 10.98
N ARG A 53 14.89 -21.88 10.19
CA ARG A 53 14.02 -22.13 9.03
C ARG A 53 14.71 -22.99 7.97
N GLU A 54 15.98 -22.70 7.67
CA GLU A 54 16.79 -23.53 6.77
C GLU A 54 16.92 -24.97 7.30
N GLY A 55 17.17 -25.15 8.60
CA GLY A 55 17.21 -26.47 9.24
C GLY A 55 15.90 -27.26 9.10
N GLU A 56 14.76 -26.61 9.32
CA GLU A 56 13.42 -27.21 9.16
C GLU A 56 13.16 -27.64 7.71
N LEU A 57 13.51 -26.80 6.73
CA LEU A 57 13.37 -27.10 5.30
C LEU A 57 14.30 -28.26 4.90
N LYS A 58 15.54 -28.29 5.44
CA LYS A 58 16.50 -29.37 5.21
C LYS A 58 16.03 -30.70 5.79
N ALA A 59 15.37 -30.69 6.94
CA ALA A 59 14.83 -31.89 7.59
C ALA A 59 13.56 -32.42 6.90
N SER A 60 12.78 -31.53 6.28
CA SER A 60 11.57 -31.88 5.55
C SER A 60 11.87 -32.55 4.20
N ARG A 61 10.95 -33.38 3.72
CA ARG A 61 11.13 -34.20 2.50
C ARG A 61 10.03 -33.95 1.47
N HIS A 62 10.45 -33.87 0.22
CA HIS A 62 9.60 -34.03 -0.95
C HIS A 62 9.29 -35.53 -1.12
N GLU A 63 8.16 -35.88 -1.75
CA GLU A 63 7.74 -37.27 -2.00
C GLU A 63 8.72 -38.05 -2.88
N SER A 64 9.56 -37.35 -3.64
CA SER A 64 10.68 -37.94 -4.37
C SER A 64 11.87 -38.35 -3.47
N GLY A 65 11.80 -38.11 -2.16
CA GLY A 65 12.85 -38.41 -1.19
C GLY A 65 13.90 -37.30 -1.02
N GLU A 66 13.87 -36.25 -1.83
CA GLU A 66 14.76 -35.10 -1.73
C GLU A 66 14.37 -34.17 -0.58
N SER A 67 15.29 -33.28 -0.19
CA SER A 67 14.98 -32.21 0.75
C SER A 67 13.95 -31.23 0.18
N MET A 68 13.12 -30.64 1.06
CA MET A 68 12.29 -29.49 0.68
C MET A 68 13.14 -28.23 0.44
N PHE A 69 14.28 -28.11 1.12
CA PHE A 69 15.25 -27.05 0.90
C PHE A 69 15.95 -27.22 -0.45
N VAL A 70 15.99 -26.15 -1.23
CA VAL A 70 16.62 -26.15 -2.55
C VAL A 70 17.91 -25.33 -2.54
N ARG A 71 17.87 -24.08 -2.07
CA ARG A 71 19.01 -23.17 -2.15
C ARG A 71 18.94 -22.08 -1.09
N ARG A 72 20.11 -21.70 -0.56
CA ARG A 72 20.31 -20.42 0.15
C ARG A 72 21.07 -19.49 -0.77
N VAL A 73 20.63 -18.24 -0.87
CA VAL A 73 21.33 -17.18 -1.60
C VAL A 73 21.72 -16.11 -0.60
N ASP A 74 22.99 -15.70 -0.61
CA ASP A 74 23.52 -14.62 0.21
C ASP A 74 23.73 -13.39 -0.68
N TYR A 75 23.18 -12.24 -0.28
CA TYR A 75 23.33 -10.96 -1.00
C TYR A 75 24.26 -9.99 -0.26
N GLY A 76 24.92 -10.43 0.81
CA GLY A 76 25.79 -9.60 1.65
C GLY A 76 25.03 -8.85 2.75
N ASN A 77 25.77 -8.33 3.73
CA ASN A 77 25.26 -7.57 4.88
C ASN A 77 24.20 -8.30 5.74
N GLY A 78 24.09 -9.62 5.61
CA GLY A 78 23.06 -10.42 6.27
C GLY A 78 21.76 -10.57 5.48
N SER A 79 21.69 -10.00 4.27
CA SER A 79 20.58 -10.20 3.34
C SER A 79 20.63 -11.60 2.72
N VAL A 80 19.52 -12.35 2.78
CA VAL A 80 19.48 -13.76 2.40
C VAL A 80 18.12 -14.12 1.79
N SER A 81 18.11 -15.00 0.78
CA SER A 81 16.93 -15.78 0.38
C SER A 81 17.08 -17.24 0.77
N LEU A 82 15.99 -17.85 1.24
CA LEU A 82 15.81 -19.30 1.29
C LEU A 82 14.82 -19.71 0.19
N LEU A 83 15.24 -20.64 -0.66
CA LEU A 83 14.42 -21.22 -1.72
C LEU A 83 14.08 -22.67 -1.34
N SER A 84 12.80 -23.01 -1.39
CA SER A 84 12.30 -24.36 -1.10
C SER A 84 11.14 -24.74 -2.02
N TRP A 85 10.87 -26.04 -2.18
CA TRP A 85 9.64 -26.47 -2.85
C TRP A 85 8.41 -25.94 -2.09
N ASN A 86 7.43 -25.40 -2.80
CA ASN A 86 6.18 -24.91 -2.16
C ASN A 86 5.19 -26.05 -1.85
N SER A 87 5.47 -27.26 -2.35
CA SER A 87 4.65 -28.44 -2.18
C SER A 87 5.55 -29.68 -2.04
N PRO A 88 5.20 -30.64 -1.18
CA PRO A 88 5.96 -31.89 -1.07
C PRO A 88 5.75 -32.82 -2.27
N ARG A 89 4.88 -32.49 -3.23
CA ARG A 89 4.51 -33.38 -4.36
C ARG A 89 4.87 -32.85 -5.74
N ARG A 90 5.21 -31.56 -5.85
CA ARG A 90 5.37 -30.87 -7.13
C ARG A 90 6.65 -30.05 -7.13
N LYS A 91 7.33 -30.04 -8.28
CA LYS A 91 8.57 -29.29 -8.52
C LYS A 91 8.43 -28.17 -9.55
N ILE A 92 7.24 -27.58 -9.63
CA ILE A 92 6.92 -26.53 -10.63
C ILE A 92 7.08 -25.14 -10.01
N LEU A 93 6.73 -25.01 -8.73
CA LEU A 93 6.77 -23.77 -7.97
C LEU A 93 7.66 -23.96 -6.74
N MET A 94 8.25 -22.87 -6.31
CA MET A 94 9.11 -22.79 -5.15
C MET A 94 8.64 -21.62 -4.28
N SER A 95 8.69 -21.80 -2.97
CA SER A 95 8.61 -20.70 -2.03
C SER A 95 9.97 -20.01 -1.95
N GLU A 96 9.93 -18.69 -1.96
CA GLU A 96 11.06 -17.82 -1.74
C GLU A 96 10.80 -17.03 -0.45
N GLU A 97 11.73 -17.11 0.49
CA GLU A 97 11.68 -16.38 1.75
C GLU A 97 12.92 -15.49 1.85
N SER A 98 12.79 -14.19 1.57
CA SER A 98 13.89 -13.23 1.63
C SER A 98 13.82 -12.27 2.79
N TYR A 99 15.00 -12.00 3.33
CA TYR A 99 15.26 -10.96 4.30
C TYR A 99 16.34 -10.04 3.73
N PHE A 100 16.04 -8.75 3.60
CA PHE A 100 17.01 -7.72 3.19
C PHE A 100 17.43 -6.89 4.38
N VAL A 101 18.71 -6.57 4.48
CA VAL A 101 19.30 -5.87 5.62
C VAL A 101 19.90 -4.55 5.16
N ALA A 102 19.40 -3.46 5.72
CA ALA A 102 20.08 -2.18 5.73
C ALA A 102 20.87 -2.04 7.03
N THR A 103 22.14 -1.65 6.97
CA THR A 103 23.04 -1.65 8.15
C THR A 103 23.13 -0.30 8.87
N ASN A 104 22.72 0.79 8.22
CA ASN A 104 22.81 2.14 8.78
C ASN A 104 21.55 3.00 8.48
N PRO A 105 20.63 3.14 9.45
CA PRO A 105 20.51 2.31 10.66
C PRO A 105 20.14 0.86 10.33
N TRP A 106 20.34 -0.05 11.29
CA TRP A 106 19.93 -1.45 11.16
C TRP A 106 18.41 -1.54 10.94
N ARG A 107 18.01 -2.11 9.80
CA ARG A 107 16.63 -2.45 9.44
C ARG A 107 16.58 -3.74 8.64
N VAL A 108 15.53 -4.51 8.85
CA VAL A 108 15.27 -5.76 8.15
C VAL A 108 13.98 -5.62 7.38
N PHE A 109 13.97 -6.03 6.13
CA PHE A 109 12.80 -6.07 5.27
C PHE A 109 12.52 -7.50 4.86
N ARG A 110 11.27 -7.92 4.88
CA ARG A 110 10.84 -9.25 4.42
C ARG A 110 10.21 -9.13 3.05
N TYR A 111 10.55 -10.07 2.18
CA TYR A 111 9.99 -10.22 0.84
C TYR A 111 9.83 -11.70 0.56
N ASN A 112 8.59 -12.18 0.55
CA ASN A 112 8.30 -13.60 0.45
C ASN A 112 7.29 -13.86 -0.66
N GLY A 113 7.66 -14.66 -1.65
CA GLY A 113 6.79 -14.99 -2.77
C GLY A 113 6.86 -16.43 -3.22
N GLU A 114 6.17 -16.69 -4.33
CA GLU A 114 6.32 -17.93 -5.08
C GLU A 114 7.03 -17.65 -6.39
N ILE A 115 7.98 -18.50 -6.74
CA ILE A 115 8.73 -18.42 -7.99
C ILE A 115 8.57 -19.71 -8.79
N SER A 116 8.57 -19.61 -10.11
CA SER A 116 8.63 -20.80 -10.95
C SER A 116 10.01 -21.42 -10.87
N ALA A 117 10.06 -22.75 -10.68
CA ALA A 117 11.32 -23.49 -10.58
C ALA A 117 12.22 -23.31 -11.81
N SER A 118 11.61 -23.19 -13.00
CA SER A 118 12.34 -22.96 -14.26
C SER A 118 12.87 -21.53 -14.42
N ARG A 119 12.46 -20.60 -13.55
CA ARG A 119 12.88 -19.18 -13.57
C ARG A 119 13.66 -18.78 -12.32
N GLN A 120 14.16 -19.74 -11.55
CA GLN A 120 14.82 -19.48 -10.26
C GLN A 120 15.96 -18.46 -10.38
N ASP A 121 16.85 -18.58 -11.38
CA ASP A 121 18.01 -17.68 -11.48
C ASP A 121 17.61 -16.26 -11.89
N HIS A 122 16.56 -16.14 -12.70
CA HIS A 122 16.00 -14.83 -13.03
C HIS A 122 15.36 -14.17 -11.80
N ALA A 123 14.58 -14.92 -11.02
CA ALA A 123 14.01 -14.43 -9.77
C ALA A 123 15.10 -14.00 -8.77
N VAL A 124 16.12 -14.85 -8.56
CA VAL A 124 17.26 -14.53 -7.68
C VAL A 124 17.99 -13.27 -8.13
N SER A 125 18.15 -13.04 -9.45
CA SER A 125 18.73 -11.80 -9.97
C SER A 125 17.90 -10.57 -9.62
N LEU A 126 16.57 -10.62 -9.81
CA LEU A 126 15.66 -9.52 -9.44
C LEU A 126 15.66 -9.24 -7.94
N ILE A 127 15.64 -10.29 -7.12
CA ILE A 127 15.69 -10.20 -5.65
C ILE A 127 17.04 -9.63 -5.18
N GLY A 128 18.14 -10.04 -5.80
CA GLY A 128 19.47 -9.47 -5.52
C GLY A 128 19.55 -7.99 -5.85
N ALA A 129 18.87 -7.54 -6.92
CA ALA A 129 18.75 -6.11 -7.22
C ALA A 129 17.93 -5.37 -6.16
N LEU A 130 16.89 -5.96 -5.57
CA LEU A 130 16.19 -5.37 -4.42
C LEU A 130 17.10 -5.26 -3.20
N ALA A 131 17.80 -6.34 -2.84
CA ALA A 131 18.73 -6.38 -1.70
C ALA A 131 19.83 -5.31 -1.82
N THR A 132 20.29 -5.01 -3.04
CA THR A 132 21.32 -4.00 -3.30
C THR A 132 20.77 -2.58 -3.23
N ASN A 133 19.52 -2.36 -3.65
CA ASN A 133 18.95 -1.01 -3.80
C ASN A 133 18.12 -0.56 -2.60
N ILE A 134 17.82 -1.45 -1.66
CA ILE A 134 17.08 -1.11 -0.45
C ILE A 134 18.01 -0.51 0.61
N ARG A 135 17.58 0.60 1.19
CA ARG A 135 18.24 1.23 2.34
C ARG A 135 17.22 1.60 3.40
N ALA A 136 17.69 1.73 4.63
CA ALA A 136 16.90 2.29 5.71
C ALA A 136 16.67 3.80 5.48
N ARG A 137 15.56 4.29 6.00
CA ARG A 137 15.27 5.72 6.15
C ARG A 137 14.51 5.96 7.44
N SER A 138 14.55 7.19 7.94
CA SER A 138 13.62 7.58 9.01
C SER A 138 12.23 7.83 8.42
N ASP A 139 11.17 7.66 9.20
CA ASP A 139 9.80 7.96 8.72
C ASP A 139 9.63 9.41 8.28
N LYS A 140 10.45 10.33 8.81
CA LYS A 140 10.40 11.77 8.49
C LYS A 140 11.27 12.14 7.30
N GLU A 141 12.13 11.23 6.85
CA GLU A 141 12.98 11.46 5.69
C GLU A 141 12.15 11.36 4.41
N ILE A 142 12.28 12.39 3.57
CA ILE A 142 11.82 12.38 2.18
C ILE A 142 13.06 12.10 1.33
N PRO A 143 13.21 10.89 0.76
CA PRO A 143 14.39 10.53 -0.03
C PRO A 143 14.56 11.45 -1.25
N SER A 144 15.81 11.82 -1.54
CA SER A 144 16.18 12.41 -2.82
C SER A 144 16.46 11.32 -3.87
N GLY A 145 16.22 11.65 -5.13
CA GLY A 145 16.47 10.77 -6.28
C GLY A 145 15.43 9.66 -6.49
N PRO A 146 15.59 8.88 -7.59
CA PRO A 146 14.58 7.91 -8.01
C PRO A 146 14.45 6.75 -7.06
N GLY A 147 13.21 6.39 -6.73
CA GLY A 147 12.94 5.20 -5.94
C GLY A 147 11.59 5.20 -5.23
N PHE A 148 11.30 4.08 -4.58
CA PHE A 148 10.02 3.77 -3.97
C PHE A 148 10.13 3.75 -2.44
N CYS A 149 9.36 4.61 -1.77
CA CYS A 149 9.28 4.67 -0.32
C CYS A 149 8.43 3.52 0.24
N ILE A 150 8.98 2.82 1.23
CA ILE A 150 8.27 1.84 2.06
C ILE A 150 8.40 2.23 3.54
N ASP A 151 7.76 1.51 4.46
CA ASP A 151 7.92 1.75 5.88
C ASP A 151 9.36 1.53 6.32
N GLU A 152 9.96 2.52 7.00
CA GLU A 152 11.37 2.54 7.43
C GLU A 152 12.42 2.32 6.32
N GLY A 153 12.01 2.27 5.05
CA GLY A 153 12.86 1.89 3.93
C GLY A 153 12.65 2.70 2.65
N PHE A 154 13.65 2.62 1.78
CA PHE A 154 13.64 3.21 0.46
C PHE A 154 14.33 2.28 -0.54
N VAL A 155 13.64 1.95 -1.63
CA VAL A 155 14.18 1.12 -2.72
C VAL A 155 14.56 2.03 -3.87
N ALA A 156 15.85 2.29 -4.03
CA ALA A 156 16.37 3.15 -5.09
C ALA A 156 16.10 2.57 -6.50
N GLY A 157 16.01 3.46 -7.48
CA GLY A 157 15.91 3.13 -8.90
C GLY A 157 14.70 3.74 -9.61
N GLY A 158 14.88 4.05 -10.89
CA GLY A 158 13.87 4.58 -11.82
C GLY A 158 13.46 3.60 -12.92
N GLU A 159 13.99 2.37 -12.89
CA GLU A 159 13.63 1.35 -13.88
C GLU A 159 12.21 0.84 -13.64
N TYR A 160 11.45 0.70 -14.73
CA TYR A 160 10.07 0.25 -14.65
C TYR A 160 9.97 -1.15 -14.04
N ARG A 161 9.10 -1.28 -13.06
CA ARG A 161 8.67 -2.53 -12.42
C ARG A 161 7.25 -2.36 -11.95
N THR A 162 6.53 -3.46 -11.75
CA THR A 162 5.23 -3.37 -11.11
C THR A 162 5.42 -3.06 -9.63
N GLU A 163 4.84 -1.96 -9.18
CA GLU A 163 4.88 -1.51 -7.80
C GLU A 163 3.50 -0.99 -7.39
N GLU A 164 3.16 -1.23 -6.14
CA GLU A 164 1.87 -0.89 -5.55
C GLU A 164 2.09 -0.42 -4.12
N VAL A 165 1.39 0.63 -3.71
CA VAL A 165 1.25 1.05 -2.32
C VAL A 165 -0.22 1.15 -1.99
N GLN A 166 -0.60 0.65 -0.83
CA GLN A 166 -1.92 0.83 -0.24
C GLN A 166 -1.76 1.49 1.11
N VAL A 167 -2.50 2.57 1.35
CA VAL A 167 -2.42 3.34 2.60
C VAL A 167 -3.80 3.46 3.20
N GLY A 168 -3.95 3.08 4.46
CA GLY A 168 -5.15 3.31 5.27
C GLY A 168 -4.88 4.35 6.35
N ILE A 169 -5.74 5.36 6.44
CA ILE A 169 -5.61 6.51 7.33
C ILE A 169 -6.88 6.63 8.16
N THR A 170 -6.73 6.62 9.48
CA THR A 170 -7.84 6.83 10.44
C THR A 170 -7.53 8.01 11.36
N PHE A 171 -8.57 8.65 11.86
CA PHE A 171 -8.46 9.84 12.70
C PHE A 171 -9.24 9.62 14.01
N PRO A 172 -8.60 9.74 15.19
CA PRO A 172 -9.30 9.57 16.47
C PRO A 172 -10.53 10.46 16.63
N GLN A 173 -10.50 11.66 16.05
CA GLN A 173 -11.59 12.65 16.10
C GLN A 173 -12.69 12.42 15.06
N HIS A 174 -12.47 11.56 14.06
CA HIS A 174 -13.46 11.21 13.03
C HIS A 174 -13.74 9.70 13.09
N PRO A 175 -14.53 9.23 14.08
CA PRO A 175 -14.80 7.80 14.26
C PRO A 175 -15.43 7.18 13.00
N ASN A 176 -15.01 5.96 12.66
CA ASN A 176 -15.42 5.20 11.46
C ASN A 176 -15.07 5.84 10.11
N ALA A 177 -14.41 7.00 10.09
CA ALA A 177 -13.82 7.51 8.87
C ALA A 177 -12.52 6.76 8.57
N LEU A 178 -12.46 6.21 7.37
CA LEU A 178 -11.26 5.65 6.77
C LEU A 178 -10.98 6.40 5.47
N ILE A 179 -9.80 6.99 5.38
CA ILE A 179 -9.26 7.45 4.10
C ILE A 179 -8.30 6.38 3.59
N THR A 180 -8.44 6.00 2.32
CA THR A 180 -7.42 5.19 1.63
C THR A 180 -6.73 6.01 0.56
N ILE A 181 -5.45 5.72 0.33
CA ILE A 181 -4.68 6.23 -0.80
C ILE A 181 -3.90 5.05 -1.36
N ASP A 182 -4.27 4.65 -2.57
CA ASP A 182 -3.69 3.50 -3.26
C ASP A 182 -3.04 4.01 -4.55
N ALA A 183 -1.82 3.58 -4.84
CA ALA A 183 -1.15 3.89 -6.10
C ALA A 183 -0.49 2.64 -6.67
N SER A 184 -0.69 2.40 -7.97
CA SER A 184 -0.18 1.22 -8.65
C SER A 184 0.21 1.50 -10.10
N THR A 185 1.23 0.80 -10.57
CA THR A 185 1.61 0.83 -12.00
C THR A 185 0.62 0.07 -12.86
N GLY A 186 0.25 0.66 -14.00
CA GLY A 186 -0.78 0.15 -14.90
C GLY A 186 -1.94 1.13 -14.97
N ALA A 187 -2.50 1.31 -16.16
CA ALA A 187 -3.67 2.16 -16.32
C ALA A 187 -4.94 1.40 -15.88
N GLU A 188 -5.84 2.11 -15.19
CA GLU A 188 -7.19 1.61 -14.96
C GLU A 188 -8.00 1.64 -16.27
N GLN A 189 -8.85 0.64 -16.49
CA GLN A 189 -9.50 0.43 -17.78
C GLN A 189 -10.50 1.54 -18.13
N ASP A 190 -11.37 1.86 -17.17
CA ASP A 190 -12.41 2.88 -17.30
C ASP A 190 -12.08 4.07 -16.38
N ARG A 191 -12.55 5.27 -16.72
CA ARG A 191 -12.43 6.42 -15.80
C ARG A 191 -13.44 6.34 -14.65
N LEU A 192 -13.15 7.02 -13.54
CA LEU A 192 -13.99 6.99 -12.34
C LEU A 192 -15.44 7.38 -12.63
N LEU A 193 -15.68 8.50 -13.31
CA LEU A 193 -17.03 9.00 -13.57
C LEU A 193 -17.79 8.11 -14.55
N GLU A 194 -17.08 7.48 -15.49
CA GLU A 194 -17.66 6.50 -16.40
C GLU A 194 -18.13 5.26 -15.63
N ARG A 195 -17.31 4.73 -14.70
CA ARG A 195 -17.70 3.59 -13.84
C ARG A 195 -18.87 3.95 -12.93
N VAL A 196 -18.87 5.17 -12.39
CA VAL A 196 -19.99 5.70 -11.60
C VAL A 196 -21.26 5.75 -12.44
N ASP A 197 -21.21 6.27 -13.66
CA ASP A 197 -22.38 6.37 -14.53
C ASP A 197 -22.92 5.00 -14.95
N LYS A 198 -22.04 4.03 -15.23
CA LYS A 198 -22.44 2.63 -15.45
C LYS A 198 -23.16 2.04 -14.24
N PHE A 199 -22.68 2.32 -13.02
CA PHE A 199 -23.34 1.88 -11.78
C PHE A 199 -24.76 2.47 -11.67
N PHE A 200 -24.91 3.78 -11.82
CA PHE A 200 -26.22 4.44 -11.70
C PHE A 200 -27.21 4.04 -12.80
N ALA A 201 -26.74 3.74 -14.01
CA ALA A 201 -27.58 3.24 -15.10
C ALA A 201 -28.22 1.88 -14.81
N THR A 202 -27.64 1.10 -13.88
CA THR A 202 -28.10 -0.25 -13.51
C THR A 202 -28.71 -0.35 -12.11
N ALA A 203 -28.62 0.72 -11.32
CA ALA A 203 -29.10 0.75 -9.95
C ALA A 203 -30.64 0.79 -9.87
N VAL A 204 -31.22 0.06 -8.91
CA VAL A 204 -32.66 0.10 -8.64
C VAL A 204 -32.99 1.35 -7.84
N ALA A 205 -34.04 2.10 -8.22
CA ALA A 205 -34.39 3.39 -7.61
C ALA A 205 -34.44 3.38 -6.06
N GLY A 206 -34.91 2.29 -5.44
CA GLY A 206 -34.94 2.14 -3.98
C GLY A 206 -33.56 2.08 -3.32
N GLN A 207 -32.51 1.64 -4.03
CA GLN A 207 -31.13 1.59 -3.53
C GLN A 207 -30.47 2.96 -3.46
N LEU A 208 -31.06 3.99 -4.09
CA LEU A 208 -30.55 5.35 -4.12
C LEU A 208 -31.28 6.29 -3.16
N SER A 209 -32.31 5.79 -2.47
CA SER A 209 -33.08 6.59 -1.50
C SER A 209 -32.17 7.11 -0.38
N GLY A 210 -32.19 8.41 -0.14
CA GLY A 210 -31.35 9.07 0.87
C GLY A 210 -29.92 9.40 0.42
N LEU A 211 -29.51 9.02 -0.80
CA LEU A 211 -28.23 9.39 -1.38
C LEU A 211 -28.26 10.85 -1.86
N LYS A 212 -27.25 11.63 -1.47
CA LYS A 212 -26.99 12.99 -1.90
C LYS A 212 -25.63 13.03 -2.59
N ILE A 213 -25.61 13.46 -3.85
CA ILE A 213 -24.37 13.77 -4.56
C ILE A 213 -23.88 15.13 -4.06
N LEU A 214 -22.70 15.16 -3.44
CA LEU A 214 -22.05 16.39 -2.99
C LEU A 214 -21.21 16.99 -4.11
N ARG A 215 -20.47 16.16 -4.86
CA ARG A 215 -19.64 16.56 -6.01
C ARG A 215 -19.58 15.46 -7.06
N LYS A 216 -19.56 15.84 -8.33
CA LYS A 216 -19.25 15.00 -9.49
C LYS A 216 -18.57 15.88 -10.54
N ARG A 217 -17.25 15.75 -10.71
CA ARG A 217 -16.48 16.66 -11.58
C ARG A 217 -15.12 16.10 -11.95
N GLN A 218 -14.49 16.69 -12.96
CA GLN A 218 -13.03 16.65 -13.11
C GLN A 218 -12.38 17.43 -11.95
N ARG A 219 -11.30 16.87 -11.38
CA ARG A 219 -10.55 17.47 -10.28
C ARG A 219 -9.07 17.13 -10.42
N ASN A 220 -8.35 17.98 -11.15
CA ASN A 220 -6.89 17.83 -11.27
C ASN A 220 -6.20 18.33 -9.98
N VAL A 221 -5.10 17.70 -9.60
CA VAL A 221 -4.22 18.14 -8.50
C VAL A 221 -2.81 18.32 -9.05
N GLY A 222 -2.37 19.58 -9.16
CA GLY A 222 -1.13 19.89 -9.87
C GLY A 222 -1.17 19.31 -11.30
N PRO A 223 -0.16 18.53 -11.73
CA PRO A 223 -0.15 17.90 -13.05
C PRO A 223 -0.98 16.60 -13.13
N ILE A 224 -1.55 16.12 -12.02
CA ILE A 224 -2.30 14.86 -12.00
C ILE A 224 -3.71 15.11 -12.51
N GLU A 225 -4.01 14.62 -13.71
CA GLU A 225 -5.36 14.60 -14.27
C GLU A 225 -6.20 13.54 -13.56
N ALA A 226 -7.34 13.95 -13.01
CA ALA A 226 -8.17 13.08 -12.18
C ALA A 226 -9.63 13.54 -12.14
N GLU A 227 -10.47 12.66 -11.63
CA GLU A 227 -11.90 12.89 -11.45
C GLU A 227 -12.29 12.71 -9.98
N GLU A 228 -13.38 13.35 -9.57
CA GLU A 228 -13.92 13.29 -8.21
C GLU A 228 -15.41 12.94 -8.23
N TYR A 229 -15.78 11.98 -7.38
CA TYR A 229 -17.17 11.69 -7.04
C TYR A 229 -17.33 11.61 -5.52
N ALA A 230 -18.15 12.50 -4.95
CA ALA A 230 -18.38 12.59 -3.52
C ALA A 230 -19.87 12.47 -3.22
N THR A 231 -20.24 11.49 -2.40
CA THR A 231 -21.63 11.27 -1.98
C THR A 231 -21.75 11.16 -0.48
N ALA A 232 -22.95 11.45 0.02
CA ALA A 232 -23.33 11.25 1.40
C ALA A 232 -24.73 10.65 1.44
N ALA A 233 -25.01 9.84 2.46
CA ALA A 233 -26.36 9.32 2.68
C ALA A 233 -26.76 9.44 4.15
N SER A 234 -28.07 9.48 4.40
CA SER A 234 -28.63 9.46 5.74
C SER A 234 -29.62 8.31 5.87
N GLY A 235 -29.41 7.48 6.87
CA GLY A 235 -30.23 6.33 7.21
C GLY A 235 -30.04 6.00 8.69
N ASN A 236 -31.08 5.48 9.35
CA ASN A 236 -31.02 5.06 10.77
C ASN A 236 -30.49 6.15 11.74
N GLY A 237 -30.72 7.43 11.44
CA GLY A 237 -30.20 8.56 12.24
C GLY A 237 -28.71 8.82 12.09
N GLN A 238 -28.02 8.14 11.17
CA GLN A 238 -26.59 8.26 10.91
C GLN A 238 -26.30 8.99 9.60
N ARG A 239 -25.08 9.53 9.50
CA ARG A 239 -24.57 10.19 8.29
C ARG A 239 -23.34 9.44 7.80
N VAL A 240 -23.42 8.91 6.58
CA VAL A 240 -22.33 8.15 5.93
C VAL A 240 -21.81 8.89 4.70
N TYR A 241 -20.57 8.62 4.34
CA TYR A 241 -19.86 9.29 3.25
C TYR A 241 -19.12 8.26 2.39
N ALA A 242 -19.13 8.49 1.08
CA ALA A 242 -18.32 7.77 0.11
C ALA A 242 -17.78 8.78 -0.91
N PHE A 243 -16.51 9.16 -0.74
CA PHE A 243 -15.78 10.01 -1.67
C PHE A 243 -14.73 9.19 -2.41
N ALA A 244 -14.51 9.53 -3.67
CA ALA A 244 -13.48 8.97 -4.52
C ALA A 244 -12.84 10.10 -5.33
N TRP A 245 -11.52 10.07 -5.40
CA TRP A 245 -10.72 10.86 -6.32
C TRP A 245 -9.75 9.91 -7.01
N GLU A 246 -9.66 9.97 -8.33
CA GLU A 246 -8.89 8.98 -9.07
C GLU A 246 -8.26 9.55 -10.32
N SER A 247 -6.97 9.26 -10.49
CA SER A 247 -6.27 9.36 -11.76
C SER A 247 -6.18 7.99 -12.41
N GLN A 248 -6.55 7.91 -13.68
CA GLN A 248 -6.54 6.66 -14.45
C GLN A 248 -5.14 6.04 -14.56
N GLY A 249 -4.08 6.86 -14.53
CA GLY A 249 -2.72 6.43 -14.75
C GLY A 249 -2.40 6.11 -16.22
N LYS A 250 -1.17 5.68 -16.47
CA LYS A 250 -0.68 5.23 -17.78
C LYS A 250 0.04 3.90 -17.65
N ASP A 251 -0.12 3.07 -18.67
CA ASP A 251 0.64 1.82 -18.77
C ASP A 251 2.14 2.11 -18.84
N LYS A 252 2.90 1.27 -18.14
CA LYS A 252 4.36 1.32 -18.11
C LYS A 252 4.96 2.65 -17.62
N SER A 253 4.26 3.37 -16.74
CA SER A 253 4.72 4.64 -16.16
C SER A 253 4.91 4.55 -14.65
N LEU A 254 6.05 5.03 -14.15
CA LEU A 254 6.31 5.23 -12.72
C LEU A 254 5.90 6.63 -12.24
N SER A 255 5.83 7.62 -13.14
CA SER A 255 5.48 9.00 -12.81
C SER A 255 3.99 9.27 -12.94
N GLU A 256 3.26 8.42 -13.66
CA GLU A 256 1.83 8.52 -13.93
C GLU A 256 1.16 7.18 -13.58
N GLN A 257 1.26 6.77 -12.32
CA GLN A 257 0.58 5.60 -11.78
C GLN A 257 -0.93 5.84 -11.72
N ASN A 258 -1.72 4.76 -11.76
CA ASN A 258 -3.09 4.84 -11.28
C ASN A 258 -3.01 5.20 -9.79
N ILE A 259 -3.69 6.27 -9.39
CA ILE A 259 -3.75 6.69 -7.99
C ILE A 259 -5.20 6.96 -7.62
N VAL A 260 -5.63 6.31 -6.55
CA VAL A 260 -6.99 6.38 -6.02
C VAL A 260 -6.91 6.86 -4.59
N ALA A 261 -7.65 7.91 -4.26
CA ALA A 261 -7.96 8.27 -2.89
C ALA A 261 -9.44 8.04 -2.64
N ALA A 262 -9.80 7.55 -1.46
CA ALA A 262 -11.19 7.38 -1.07
C ALA A 262 -11.41 7.77 0.38
N LEU A 263 -12.57 8.37 0.69
CA LEU A 263 -13.07 8.51 2.06
C LEU A 263 -14.31 7.63 2.20
N LYS A 264 -14.30 6.74 3.18
CA LYS A 264 -15.46 5.95 3.57
C LYS A 264 -15.79 6.20 5.04
N VAL A 265 -17.04 6.54 5.31
CA VAL A 265 -17.62 6.53 6.65
C VAL A 265 -18.73 5.48 6.64
N LEU A 266 -18.54 4.40 7.39
CA LEU A 266 -19.52 3.34 7.51
C LEU A 266 -20.50 3.60 8.68
N GLU A 267 -21.68 2.99 8.61
CA GLU A 267 -22.63 3.02 9.72
C GLU A 267 -22.05 2.34 10.97
N GLN A 268 -22.33 2.90 12.13
CA GLN A 268 -22.13 2.28 13.43
C GLN A 268 -23.13 1.15 13.61
N SER A 269 -22.61 -0.09 13.70
CA SER A 269 -23.44 -1.29 13.81
C SER A 269 -24.15 -1.43 15.17
N VAL A 270 -23.65 -0.78 16.22
CA VAL A 270 -24.22 -0.87 17.59
C VAL A 270 -24.38 0.53 18.17
N ILE A 271 -25.63 0.99 18.25
CA ILE A 271 -26.00 2.23 18.94
C ILE A 271 -26.86 1.85 20.14
N THR A 272 -26.40 2.22 21.34
CA THR A 272 -27.11 1.99 22.61
C THR A 272 -26.98 3.23 23.49
N GLU A 273 -27.69 3.29 24.63
CA GLU A 273 -27.49 4.36 25.62
C GLU A 273 -26.04 4.43 26.11
N HIS A 274 -25.36 3.28 26.22
CA HIS A 274 -23.96 3.18 26.66
C HIS A 274 -22.95 3.38 25.52
N THR A 275 -23.38 3.26 24.26
CA THR A 275 -22.58 3.49 23.05
C THR A 275 -23.37 4.37 22.07
N PRO A 276 -23.60 5.65 22.42
CA PRO A 276 -24.40 6.53 21.58
C PRO A 276 -23.70 6.78 20.25
N TYR A 277 -24.51 7.11 19.22
CA TYR A 277 -24.00 7.47 17.91
C TYR A 277 -22.98 8.61 18.01
N ARG A 278 -21.81 8.42 17.38
CA ARG A 278 -20.78 9.45 17.27
C ARG A 278 -20.54 9.75 15.81
N PRO A 279 -21.02 10.90 15.28
CA PRO A 279 -20.82 11.25 13.89
C PRO A 279 -19.32 11.44 13.60
N ALA A 280 -18.88 10.96 12.44
CA ALA A 280 -17.51 11.15 11.98
C ALA A 280 -17.19 12.64 11.75
N PHE A 281 -18.18 13.40 11.26
CA PHE A 281 -18.07 14.82 10.94
C PHE A 281 -19.31 15.58 11.42
N LYS A 282 -19.13 16.85 11.77
CA LYS A 282 -20.18 17.78 12.19
C LYS A 282 -21.09 18.18 11.03
N SER A 283 -20.56 18.21 9.80
CA SER A 283 -21.32 18.53 8.60
C SER A 283 -20.67 17.97 7.33
N ASP A 284 -21.41 18.01 6.21
CA ASP A 284 -20.89 17.67 4.89
C ASP A 284 -19.68 18.55 4.52
N GLU A 285 -19.69 19.83 4.92
CA GLU A 285 -18.61 20.78 4.68
C GLU A 285 -17.34 20.43 5.47
N GLU A 286 -17.45 19.96 6.72
CA GLU A 286 -16.27 19.52 7.50
C GLU A 286 -15.62 18.28 6.85
N ALA A 287 -16.43 17.32 6.40
CA ALA A 287 -15.94 16.15 5.66
C ALA A 287 -15.22 16.54 4.36
N LEU A 288 -15.82 17.44 3.58
CA LEU A 288 -15.24 17.96 2.34
C LEU A 288 -13.97 18.78 2.60
N GLN A 289 -13.88 19.52 3.70
CA GLN A 289 -12.69 20.31 4.04
C GLN A 289 -11.48 19.43 4.36
N LEU A 290 -11.65 18.37 5.17
CA LEU A 290 -10.57 17.42 5.45
C LEU A 290 -10.14 16.71 4.16
N TRP A 291 -11.13 16.23 3.40
CA TRP A 291 -10.91 15.60 2.11
C TRP A 291 -10.11 16.50 1.17
N ASP A 292 -10.53 17.76 0.99
CA ASP A 292 -9.86 18.70 0.10
C ASP A 292 -8.42 18.96 0.53
N ALA A 293 -8.20 19.19 1.83
CA ALA A 293 -6.87 19.48 2.35
C ALA A 293 -5.87 18.33 2.13
N ILE A 294 -6.33 17.06 2.19
CA ILE A 294 -5.52 15.87 1.91
C ILE A 294 -5.32 15.70 0.41
N ILE A 295 -6.38 15.72 -0.40
CA ILE A 295 -6.30 15.53 -1.85
C ILE A 295 -5.41 16.58 -2.51
N ASP A 296 -5.55 17.85 -2.13
CA ASP A 296 -4.74 18.95 -2.68
C ASP A 296 -3.24 18.85 -2.30
N SER A 297 -2.89 18.00 -1.34
CA SER A 297 -1.50 17.76 -0.95
C SER A 297 -0.80 16.65 -1.74
N ILE A 298 -1.57 15.80 -2.43
CA ILE A 298 -1.07 14.65 -3.18
C ILE A 298 -0.21 15.16 -4.33
N ARG A 299 1.05 14.69 -4.39
CA ARG A 299 2.00 15.05 -5.44
C ARG A 299 3.04 13.98 -5.63
N LEU A 300 3.57 13.84 -6.83
CA LEU A 300 4.76 13.02 -7.06
C LEU A 300 5.93 13.56 -6.22
N ARG A 301 6.72 12.69 -5.59
CA ARG A 301 7.93 13.12 -4.87
C ARG A 301 8.90 13.76 -5.87
N PRO A 302 9.52 14.92 -5.55
CA PRO A 302 10.56 15.47 -6.40
C PRO A 302 11.68 14.44 -6.66
N GLY A 303 11.97 14.17 -7.93
CA GLY A 303 12.93 13.17 -8.36
C GLY A 303 12.49 11.72 -8.13
N ALA A 304 11.18 11.43 -8.02
CA ALA A 304 10.69 10.07 -7.79
C ALA A 304 11.07 9.07 -8.89
N VAL A 305 11.27 9.53 -10.12
CA VAL A 305 11.58 8.76 -11.33
C VAL A 305 12.84 9.30 -11.97
#